data_AF-A0A660MEA8-F1
#
_entry.id   AF-A0A660MEA8-F1
#
_cell.length_a   1.000
_cell.length_b   1.000
_cell.length_c   1.000
_cell.angle_alpha   90.00
_cell.angle_beta   90.00
_cell.angle_gamma   90.00
#
_symmetry.space_group_name_H-M   'P 1'
#
loop_
_entity.id
_entity.type
_entity.pdbx_description
1 polymer ?
#
loop_
_entity_poly.entity_id
_entity_poly.type
_entity_poly.pdbx_seq_one_letter_code
_entity_poly.pdbx_strand_id
1 'polypeptide(L)'
;MYIKADDVCVTFPVFDAHQRSFKKTVFKAAAGGGLSSFRKGFAEIEALKHITLDIREGERVALIGHNGSGKTTLLRVFAGVYAPTRGTIAVNGSVTSLLDAMLGMDGEATGFENIRMRGLFLGLSPKQIETITDEVVEFSELGDFINMPVRTYSSGMVLRLAFSISTSI
;
A
#
# COMPACT_ATOMS: atom_id res chain seq x y z
N MET A 1 16.44 -12.18 -2.14
CA MET A 1 15.34 -11.37 -1.57
C MET A 1 14.94 -11.91 -0.20
N TYR A 2 14.71 -11.07 0.81
CA TYR A 2 14.12 -11.50 2.08
C TYR A 2 13.27 -10.39 2.73
N ILE A 3 12.32 -10.79 3.57
CA ILE A 3 11.52 -9.90 4.43
C ILE A 3 11.60 -10.43 5.86
N LYS A 4 12.13 -9.62 6.78
CA LYS A 4 12.21 -9.95 8.20
C LYS A 4 11.48 -8.90 9.02
N ALA A 5 10.50 -9.31 9.80
CA ALA A 5 9.79 -8.48 10.77
C ALA A 5 10.07 -8.97 12.18
N ASP A 6 10.33 -8.03 13.10
CA ASP A 6 10.60 -8.30 14.50
C ASP A 6 9.76 -7.38 15.39
N ASP A 7 8.85 -7.98 16.16
CA ASP A 7 7.90 -7.32 17.06
C ASP A 7 7.10 -6.18 16.40
N VAL A 8 6.72 -6.33 15.14
CA VAL A 8 6.06 -5.26 14.38
C VAL A 8 4.64 -5.01 14.89
N CYS A 9 4.39 -3.77 15.32
CA CYS A 9 3.05 -3.25 15.61
C CYS A 9 2.70 -2.10 14.68
N VAL A 10 1.40 -1.93 14.41
CA VAL A 10 0.85 -0.74 13.73
C VAL A 10 -0.42 -0.31 14.44
N THR A 11 -0.47 0.96 14.82
CA THR A 11 -1.58 1.55 15.56
C THR A 11 -2.09 2.80 14.84
N PHE A 12 -3.39 2.89 14.63
CA PHE A 12 -4.05 4.04 14.02
C PHE A 12 -4.83 4.83 15.09
N PRO A 13 -4.62 6.15 15.20
CA PRO A 13 -5.49 6.99 16.01
C PRO A 13 -6.84 7.17 15.32
N VAL A 14 -7.93 6.95 16.07
CA VAL A 14 -9.31 7.21 15.68
C VAL A 14 -9.73 8.52 16.32
N PHE A 15 -9.84 9.53 15.47
CA PHE A 15 -10.33 10.84 15.88
C PHE A 15 -11.85 10.88 15.71
N ASP A 16 -12.58 11.00 16.81
CA ASP A 16 -14.00 11.32 16.78
C ASP A 16 -14.17 12.82 16.42
N ALA A 17 -15.03 13.11 15.45
CA ALA A 17 -15.36 14.47 15.02
C ALA A 17 -15.89 15.34 16.18
N HIS A 18 -16.45 14.72 17.23
CA HIS A 18 -16.99 15.43 18.40
C HIS A 18 -15.95 15.88 19.45
N GLN A 19 -14.67 15.49 19.35
CA GLN A 19 -13.67 15.81 20.39
C GLN A 19 -12.78 17.02 20.09
N ARG A 20 -12.92 17.68 18.94
CA ARG A 20 -12.20 18.92 18.60
C ARG A 20 -12.78 20.18 19.26
N SER A 21 -13.14 20.15 20.54
CA SER A 21 -13.46 21.39 21.25
C SER A 21 -12.18 22.00 21.82
N PHE A 22 -11.59 22.94 21.08
CA PHE A 22 -10.51 23.84 21.56
C PHE A 22 -10.82 24.43 22.94
N LYS A 23 -12.11 24.56 23.29
CA LYS A 23 -12.58 25.02 24.60
C LYS A 23 -12.07 24.15 25.75
N LYS A 24 -11.96 22.83 25.61
CA LYS A 24 -11.48 21.95 26.70
C LYS A 24 -9.99 22.12 27.01
N THR A 25 -9.18 22.41 26.01
CA THR A 25 -7.73 22.67 26.17
C THR A 25 -7.49 24.01 26.87
N VAL A 26 -8.26 25.05 26.50
CA VAL A 26 -8.16 26.38 27.11
C VAL A 26 -8.74 26.40 28.54
N PHE A 27 -9.85 25.70 28.78
CA PHE A 27 -10.50 25.67 30.09
C PHE A 27 -9.67 24.95 31.17
N LYS A 28 -8.84 23.96 30.78
CA LYS A 28 -7.94 23.27 31.72
C LYS A 28 -6.63 24.03 31.98
N ALA A 29 -6.18 24.88 31.06
CA ALA A 29 -5.00 25.72 31.26
C ALA A 29 -5.26 26.88 32.26
N ALA A 30 -6.51 27.37 32.32
CA ALA A 30 -6.91 28.42 33.26
C ALA A 30 -7.13 27.92 34.71
N ALA A 31 -7.16 26.59 34.92
CA ALA A 31 -7.50 25.96 36.20
C ALA A 31 -6.28 25.30 36.89
N GLY A 32 -5.12 25.97 36.88
CA GLY A 32 -4.06 25.85 37.90
C GLY A 32 -3.48 24.46 38.27
N GLY A 33 -3.71 23.39 37.49
CA GLY A 33 -3.26 22.04 37.81
C GLY A 33 -2.06 21.59 36.97
N GLY A 34 -0.99 21.14 37.64
CA GLY A 34 0.29 20.76 37.04
C GLY A 34 0.23 19.75 35.89
N LEU A 35 1.26 19.80 35.02
CA LEU A 35 1.53 18.92 33.89
C LEU A 35 1.60 17.44 34.33
N SER A 36 0.46 16.82 34.53
CA SER A 36 0.33 15.39 34.79
C SER A 36 -0.41 14.76 33.61
N SER A 37 0.40 14.10 32.77
CA SER A 37 0.01 13.14 31.72
C SER A 37 -1.14 13.59 30.80
N PHE A 38 -0.77 14.11 29.63
CA PHE A 38 -1.62 14.16 28.45
C PHE A 38 -2.10 12.74 28.07
N ARG A 39 -3.15 12.22 28.72
CA ARG A 39 -3.87 11.04 28.20
C ARG A 39 -4.57 11.50 26.92
N LYS A 40 -3.95 11.17 25.79
CA LYS A 40 -4.46 11.35 24.43
C LYS A 40 -5.95 11.04 24.37
N GLY A 41 -6.78 12.06 24.18
CA GLY A 41 -8.22 11.94 24.03
C GLY A 41 -8.59 11.47 22.63
N PHE A 42 -8.09 10.32 22.21
CA PHE A 42 -8.48 9.64 20.97
C PHE A 42 -8.36 8.14 21.18
N ALA A 43 -9.30 7.38 20.62
CA ALA A 43 -9.21 5.93 20.65
C ALA A 43 -8.08 5.50 19.71
N GLU A 44 -7.28 4.52 20.09
CA GLU A 44 -6.24 3.95 19.22
C GLU A 44 -6.67 2.53 18.81
N ILE A 45 -6.67 2.24 17.51
CA ILE A 45 -6.90 0.90 16.96
C ILE A 45 -5.56 0.29 16.60
N GLU A 46 -5.22 -0.80 17.29
CA GLU A 46 -4.03 -1.58 17.00
C GLU A 46 -4.32 -2.59 15.88
N ALA A 47 -3.87 -2.28 14.66
CA ALA A 47 -4.14 -3.05 13.45
C ALA A 47 -3.17 -4.22 13.25
N LEU A 48 -1.94 -4.13 13.75
CA LEU A 48 -0.96 -5.23 13.81
C LEU A 48 -0.38 -5.28 15.22
N LYS A 49 -0.24 -6.50 15.75
CA LYS A 49 0.22 -6.75 17.13
C LYS A 49 1.34 -7.77 17.12
N HIS A 50 2.53 -7.37 17.55
CA HIS A 50 3.67 -8.26 17.81
C HIS A 50 3.94 -9.24 16.65
N ILE A 51 3.98 -8.73 15.42
CA ILE A 51 4.21 -9.56 14.23
C ILE A 51 5.72 -9.82 14.08
N THR A 52 6.11 -11.09 14.23
CA THR A 52 7.47 -11.58 13.97
C THR A 52 7.44 -12.67 12.91
N LEU A 53 8.18 -12.49 11.83
CA LEU A 53 8.29 -13.44 10.72
C LEU A 53 9.59 -13.24 9.94
N ASP A 54 10.04 -14.31 9.28
CA ASP A 54 11.20 -14.33 8.39
C ASP A 54 10.77 -15.05 7.10
N ILE A 55 10.65 -14.30 6.01
CA ILE A 55 10.31 -14.81 4.67
C ILE A 55 11.57 -14.76 3.83
N ARG A 56 11.97 -15.93 3.33
CA ARG A 56 13.21 -16.11 2.58
C ARG A 56 12.95 -16.28 1.09
N GLU A 57 14.01 -16.16 0.33
CA GLU A 57 13.97 -16.33 -1.13
C GLU A 57 13.42 -17.71 -1.52
N GLY A 58 12.52 -17.73 -2.50
CA GLY A 58 11.87 -18.95 -2.98
C GLY A 58 10.67 -19.41 -2.15
N GLU A 59 10.41 -18.79 -1.00
CA GLU A 59 9.24 -19.13 -0.19
C GLU A 59 7.96 -18.54 -0.79
N ARG A 60 6.89 -19.34 -0.75
CA ARG A 60 5.54 -18.94 -1.13
C ARG A 60 4.68 -18.96 0.13
N VAL A 61 4.29 -17.78 0.60
CA VAL A 61 3.58 -17.61 1.87
C VAL A 61 2.17 -17.12 1.60
N ALA A 62 1.18 -17.81 2.18
CA ALA A 62 -0.21 -17.40 2.15
C ALA A 62 -0.59 -16.72 3.46
N LEU A 63 -1.12 -15.50 3.39
CA LEU A 63 -1.64 -14.75 4.54
C LEU A 63 -3.17 -14.87 4.59
N ILE A 64 -3.69 -15.64 5.54
CA ILE A 64 -5.12 -15.97 5.66
C ILE A 64 -5.66 -15.44 7.00
N GLY A 65 -6.91 -14.97 7.01
CA GLY A 65 -7.58 -14.46 8.19
C GLY A 65 -8.88 -13.73 7.84
N HIS A 66 -9.72 -13.46 8.84
CA HIS A 66 -11.01 -12.77 8.63
C HIS A 66 -10.83 -11.32 8.14
N ASN A 67 -11.91 -10.72 7.63
CA ASN A 67 -11.90 -9.29 7.28
C ASN A 67 -11.60 -8.44 8.52
N GLY A 68 -10.73 -7.44 8.38
CA GLY A 68 -10.27 -6.61 9.49
C GLY A 68 -9.13 -7.19 10.33
N SER A 69 -8.61 -8.39 10.03
CA SER A 69 -7.49 -9.00 10.78
C SER A 69 -6.11 -8.36 10.52
N GLY A 70 -6.03 -7.23 9.82
CA GLY A 70 -4.76 -6.54 9.54
C GLY A 70 -3.99 -7.01 8.30
N LYS A 71 -4.51 -7.93 7.48
CA LYS A 71 -3.77 -8.47 6.31
C LYS A 71 -3.26 -7.40 5.34
N THR A 72 -4.16 -6.55 4.88
CA THR A 72 -3.80 -5.43 3.98
C THR A 72 -2.85 -4.46 4.67
N THR A 73 -2.99 -4.25 5.98
CA THR A 73 -2.07 -3.42 6.76
C THR A 73 -0.67 -4.04 6.79
N LEU A 74 -0.53 -5.34 7.02
CA LEU A 74 0.75 -6.04 7.01
C LEU A 74 1.43 -5.95 5.64
N LEU A 75 0.67 -6.21 4.56
CA LEU A 75 1.21 -6.11 3.20
C LEU A 75 1.61 -4.66 2.86
N ARG A 76 0.91 -3.64 3.37
CA ARG A 76 1.32 -2.23 3.25
C ARG A 76 2.58 -1.90 4.05
N VAL A 77 2.80 -2.53 5.19
CA VAL A 77 4.06 -2.41 5.95
C VAL A 77 5.22 -3.02 5.16
N PHE A 78 5.02 -4.22 4.57
CA PHE A 78 6.03 -4.87 3.74
C PHE A 78 6.40 -4.05 2.50
N ALA A 79 5.40 -3.40 1.89
CA ALA A 79 5.59 -2.50 0.76
C ALA A 79 6.16 -1.12 1.15
N GLY A 80 6.43 -0.87 2.43
CA GLY A 80 6.96 0.41 2.92
C GLY A 80 5.95 1.57 2.93
N VAL A 81 4.67 1.31 2.66
CA VAL A 81 3.60 2.32 2.66
C VAL A 81 3.28 2.79 4.08
N TYR A 82 3.33 1.88 5.05
CA TYR A 82 3.17 2.20 6.47
C TYR A 82 4.44 1.85 7.24
N ALA A 83 4.97 2.82 7.98
CA ALA A 83 6.01 2.55 8.96
C ALA A 83 5.40 1.86 10.19
N PRO A 84 6.09 0.87 10.79
CA PRO A 84 5.67 0.28 12.05
C PRO A 84 5.65 1.33 13.17
N THR A 85 4.66 1.26 14.07
CA THR A 85 4.62 2.10 15.27
C THR A 85 5.56 1.59 16.36
N ARG A 86 5.83 0.28 16.38
CA ARG A 86 6.84 -0.41 17.19
C ARG A 86 7.43 -1.58 16.41
N GLY A 87 8.61 -2.04 16.82
CA GLY A 87 9.32 -3.13 16.17
C GLY A 87 10.10 -2.66 14.94
N THR A 88 10.67 -3.60 14.21
CA THR A 88 11.47 -3.32 13.02
C THR A 88 11.10 -4.21 11.86
N ILE A 89 11.26 -3.68 10.65
CA ILE A 89 11.13 -4.44 9.42
C ILE A 89 12.35 -4.19 8.55
N ALA A 90 12.93 -5.28 8.03
CA ALA A 90 14.01 -5.26 7.06
C ALA A 90 13.56 -5.96 5.79
N VAL A 91 13.66 -5.27 4.65
CA VAL A 91 13.34 -5.79 3.32
C VAL A 91 14.58 -5.68 2.45
N ASN A 92 14.99 -6.78 1.85
CA ASN A 92 16.06 -6.82 0.85
C ASN A 92 15.48 -7.27 -0.50
N GLY A 93 15.57 -6.40 -1.50
CA GLY A 93 14.94 -6.55 -2.81
C GLY A 93 13.84 -5.50 -3.03
N SER A 94 13.16 -5.56 -4.18
CA SER A 94 11.97 -4.75 -4.47
C SER A 94 10.71 -5.48 -4.00
N VAL A 95 9.78 -4.74 -3.39
CA VAL A 95 8.45 -5.25 -3.06
C VAL A 95 7.43 -4.45 -3.85
N THR A 96 6.88 -5.08 -4.89
CA THR A 96 5.79 -4.50 -5.68
C THR A 96 4.47 -5.00 -5.13
N SER A 97 3.66 -4.07 -4.63
CA SER A 97 2.34 -4.40 -4.10
C SER A 97 1.30 -4.44 -5.21
N LEU A 98 0.68 -5.60 -5.44
CA LEU A 98 -0.51 -5.73 -6.29
C LEU A 98 -1.82 -5.51 -5.50
N LEU A 99 -1.74 -4.90 -4.31
CA LEU A 99 -2.91 -4.62 -3.48
C LEU A 99 -3.91 -3.68 -4.15
N ASP A 100 -3.42 -2.77 -5.00
CA ASP A 100 -4.22 -1.84 -5.77
C ASP A 100 -3.81 -1.90 -7.24
N ALA A 101 -4.67 -2.52 -8.05
CA ALA A 101 -4.45 -2.68 -9.47
C ALA A 101 -4.52 -1.35 -10.23
N MET A 102 -5.10 -0.29 -9.67
CA MET A 102 -5.16 1.04 -10.27
C MET A 102 -3.99 1.94 -9.87
N LEU A 103 -3.14 1.51 -8.93
CA LEU A 103 -2.05 2.35 -8.46
C LEU A 103 -1.04 2.63 -9.58
N GLY A 104 -0.76 3.93 -9.82
CA GLY A 104 0.10 4.38 -10.91
C GLY A 104 -0.57 4.38 -12.29
N MET A 105 -1.90 4.26 -12.35
CA MET A 105 -2.70 4.26 -13.58
C MET A 105 -3.76 5.35 -13.57
N ASP A 106 -4.21 5.76 -14.76
CA ASP A 106 -5.25 6.75 -15.01
C ASP A 106 -6.35 6.14 -15.89
N GLY A 107 -7.60 6.22 -15.41
CA GLY A 107 -8.76 5.68 -16.12
C GLY A 107 -9.10 6.42 -17.42
N GLU A 108 -8.72 7.69 -17.55
CA GLU A 108 -8.95 8.44 -18.79
C GLU A 108 -7.87 8.18 -19.84
N ALA A 109 -6.72 7.63 -19.44
CA ALA A 109 -5.62 7.27 -20.32
C ALA A 109 -5.82 5.87 -20.94
N THR A 110 -5.23 5.66 -22.11
CA THR A 110 -5.22 4.37 -22.83
C THR A 110 -4.38 3.32 -22.11
N GLY A 111 -4.53 2.05 -22.50
CA GLY A 111 -3.69 0.97 -22.00
C GLY A 111 -2.19 1.24 -22.19
N PHE A 112 -1.78 1.70 -23.37
CA PHE A 112 -0.38 2.07 -23.65
C PHE A 112 0.16 3.19 -22.74
N GLU A 113 -0.63 4.24 -22.56
CA GLU A 113 -0.25 5.34 -21.67
C GLU A 113 -0.13 4.86 -20.22
N ASN A 114 -0.99 3.92 -19.81
CA ASN A 114 -0.95 3.30 -18.50
C ASN A 114 0.25 2.37 -18.30
N ILE A 115 0.71 1.65 -19.33
CA ILE A 115 1.99 0.91 -19.28
C ILE A 115 3.12 1.87 -18.93
N ARG A 116 3.16 3.02 -19.61
CA ARG A 116 4.17 4.04 -19.36
C ARG A 116 4.04 4.68 -17.97
N MET A 117 2.85 5.11 -17.58
CA MET A 117 2.63 5.74 -16.28
C MET A 117 2.97 4.81 -15.13
N ARG A 118 2.50 3.57 -15.18
CA ARG A 118 2.77 2.59 -14.13
C ARG A 118 4.25 2.17 -14.12
N GLY A 119 4.87 2.01 -15.29
CA GLY A 119 6.30 1.72 -15.40
C GLY A 119 7.15 2.81 -14.72
N LEU A 120 6.85 4.09 -15.00
CA LEU A 120 7.51 5.22 -14.34
C LEU A 120 7.25 5.22 -12.83
N PHE A 121 6.01 4.95 -12.40
CA PHE A 121 5.64 4.84 -10.99
C PHE A 121 6.41 3.74 -10.26
N LEU A 122 6.69 2.63 -10.94
CA LEU A 122 7.49 1.51 -10.42
C LEU A 122 9.00 1.73 -10.54
N GLY A 123 9.44 2.90 -11.01
CA GLY A 123 10.85 3.29 -11.06
C GLY A 123 11.59 2.88 -12.34
N LEU A 124 10.89 2.44 -13.39
CA LEU A 124 11.50 2.16 -14.68
C LEU A 124 11.87 3.44 -15.42
N SER A 125 12.99 3.41 -16.15
CA SER A 125 13.32 4.45 -17.11
C SER A 125 12.45 4.35 -18.37
N PRO A 126 12.24 5.46 -19.11
CA PRO A 126 11.52 5.43 -20.40
C PRO A 126 12.02 4.36 -21.38
N LYS A 127 13.34 4.14 -21.42
CA LYS A 127 13.96 3.12 -22.29
C LYS A 127 13.61 1.69 -21.87
N GLN A 128 13.55 1.42 -20.56
CA GLN A 128 13.12 0.11 -20.05
C GLN A 128 11.65 -0.13 -20.37
N ILE A 129 10.81 0.90 -20.21
CA ILE A 129 9.38 0.83 -20.54
C ILE A 129 9.18 0.47 -22.01
N GLU A 130 9.87 1.14 -22.92
CA GLU A 130 9.83 0.81 -24.36
C GLU A 130 10.19 -0.65 -24.64
N THR A 131 11.17 -1.18 -23.90
CA THR A 131 11.64 -2.57 -24.09
C THR A 131 10.61 -3.61 -23.64
N ILE A 132 9.86 -3.33 -22.56
CA ILE A 132 8.87 -4.27 -22.01
C ILE A 132 7.46 -4.08 -22.60
N THR A 133 7.21 -3.01 -23.35
CA THR A 133 5.84 -2.63 -23.74
C THR A 133 5.19 -3.71 -24.60
N ASP A 134 5.90 -4.25 -25.59
CA ASP A 134 5.35 -5.28 -26.48
C ASP A 134 5.01 -6.57 -25.72
N GLU A 135 5.90 -7.00 -24.81
CA GLU A 135 5.68 -8.17 -23.95
C GLU A 135 4.46 -7.97 -23.03
N VAL A 136 4.33 -6.77 -22.43
CA VAL A 136 3.17 -6.44 -21.58
C VAL A 136 1.87 -6.48 -22.37
N VAL A 137 1.86 -5.95 -23.59
CA VAL A 137 0.66 -5.96 -24.45
C VAL A 137 0.27 -7.40 -24.80
N GLU A 138 1.24 -8.22 -25.21
CA GLU A 138 1.02 -9.63 -25.53
C GLU A 138 0.51 -10.41 -24.31
N PHE A 139 1.19 -10.32 -23.16
CA PHE A 139 0.84 -11.04 -21.94
C PHE A 139 -0.51 -10.62 -21.34
N SER A 140 -0.91 -9.35 -21.55
CA SER A 140 -2.21 -8.85 -21.05
C SER A 140 -3.42 -9.41 -21.80
N GLU A 141 -3.22 -9.91 -23.03
CA GLU A 141 -4.27 -10.41 -23.93
C GLU A 141 -5.43 -9.41 -24.09
N LEU A 142 -5.11 -8.12 -24.17
CA LEU A 142 -6.10 -7.05 -24.33
C LEU A 142 -6.44 -6.77 -25.80
N GLY A 143 -5.57 -7.14 -26.74
CA GLY A 143 -5.76 -6.84 -28.16
C GLY A 143 -6.04 -5.35 -28.39
N ASP A 144 -7.06 -5.05 -29.19
CA ASP A 144 -7.40 -3.66 -29.56
C ASP A 144 -7.82 -2.77 -28.37
N PHE A 145 -8.24 -3.36 -27.25
CA PHE A 145 -8.60 -2.59 -26.05
C PHE A 145 -7.43 -1.80 -25.49
N ILE A 146 -6.18 -2.18 -25.79
CA ILE A 146 -4.99 -1.44 -25.36
C ILE A 146 -5.00 0.04 -25.82
N ASN A 147 -5.69 0.32 -26.93
CA ASN A 147 -5.84 1.67 -27.48
C ASN A 147 -7.04 2.44 -26.90
N MET A 148 -7.83 1.81 -26.03
CA MET A 148 -8.99 2.43 -25.40
C MET A 148 -8.67 2.93 -23.98
N PRO A 149 -9.36 3.98 -23.50
CA PRO A 149 -9.24 4.45 -22.12
C PRO A 149 -9.53 3.34 -21.10
N VAL A 150 -8.71 3.22 -20.06
CA VAL A 150 -8.82 2.15 -19.05
C VAL A 150 -10.16 2.16 -18.30
N ARG A 151 -10.87 3.29 -18.24
CA ARG A 151 -12.25 3.34 -17.67
C ARG A 151 -13.25 2.44 -18.38
N THR A 152 -12.97 2.03 -19.62
CA THR A 152 -13.83 1.09 -20.36
C THR A 152 -13.54 -0.37 -20.04
N TYR A 153 -12.48 -0.64 -19.28
CA TYR A 153 -12.03 -1.99 -18.99
C TYR A 153 -12.89 -2.62 -17.90
N SER A 154 -13.09 -3.93 -18.02
CA SER A 154 -13.59 -4.71 -16.88
C SER A 154 -12.54 -4.78 -15.76
N SER A 155 -12.97 -5.12 -14.54
CA SER A 155 -12.04 -5.36 -13.43
C SER A 155 -10.99 -6.44 -13.75
N GLY A 156 -11.34 -7.45 -14.55
CA GLY A 156 -10.41 -8.48 -15.02
C GLY A 156 -9.37 -7.94 -16.00
N MET A 157 -9.77 -7.10 -16.96
CA MET A 157 -8.85 -6.46 -17.91
C MET A 157 -7.86 -5.53 -17.20
N VAL A 158 -8.35 -4.75 -16.24
CA VAL A 158 -7.54 -3.93 -15.33
C VAL A 158 -6.48 -4.78 -14.63
N LEU A 159 -6.89 -5.89 -14.02
CA LEU A 159 -5.99 -6.78 -13.30
C LEU A 159 -4.95 -7.40 -14.23
N ARG A 160 -5.36 -7.84 -15.42
CA ARG A 160 -4.44 -8.38 -16.43
C ARG A 160 -3.39 -7.34 -16.81
N LEU A 161 -3.77 -6.11 -17.15
CA LEU A 161 -2.81 -5.04 -17.48
C LEU A 161 -1.86 -4.74 -16.32
N ALA A 162 -2.40 -4.50 -15.13
CA ALA A 162 -1.64 -4.18 -13.93
C ALA A 162 -0.64 -5.28 -13.57
N PHE A 163 -1.07 -6.54 -13.66
CA PHE A 163 -0.24 -7.71 -13.41
C PHE A 163 0.86 -7.84 -14.46
N SER A 164 0.51 -7.76 -15.75
CA SER A 164 1.47 -7.84 -16.87
C SER A 164 2.61 -6.84 -16.72
N ILE A 165 2.29 -5.58 -16.40
CA ILE A 165 3.30 -4.54 -16.17
C ILE A 165 4.17 -4.89 -14.95
N SER A 166 3.55 -5.36 -13.86
CA SER A 166 4.26 -5.59 -12.60
C SER A 166 5.17 -6.83 -12.63
N THR A 167 4.89 -7.81 -13.49
CA THR A 167 5.70 -9.03 -13.66
C THR A 167 6.76 -8.93 -14.75
N SER A 168 6.73 -7.86 -15.55
CA SER A 168 7.74 -7.61 -16.61
C SER A 168 8.96 -6.83 -16.09
N ILE A 169 9.11 -6.70 -14.76
CA ILE A 169 10.16 -5.94 -14.05
C ILE A 169 11.15 -6.87 -13.39
#